data_AF-B6ELC7-F1
#
_entry.id   AF-B6ELC7-F1
#
_cell.length_a   1.000
_cell.length_b   1.000
_cell.length_c   1.000
_cell.angle_alpha   90.00
_cell.angle_beta   90.00
_cell.angle_gamma   90.00
#
_symmetry.space_group_name_H-M   'P 1'
#
loop_
_entity.id
_entity.type
_entity.pdbx_description
1 polymer ?
#
loop_
_entity_poly.entity_id
_entity_poly.type
_entity_poly.pdbx_seq_one_letter_code
_entity_poly.pdbx_strand_id
1 'polypeptide(L)'
;MASVFLYVKFKQIPIFSSRINRENNKREKSRFRFNGSKVMKPIILLILLLFINPFTSSATVELKNRNITHFENPFLLGDWYFFKPKDAESDYDVLHISLSSNHDFFIEMIEMESNSADVWRGEFSLSQEHIRFEGDEEEPQVYHYQVSHNRLYLNGIEFFKVVPENFIGSWSSKLVSGEDIMASNVKALNLKLRSDFIFSLEVVSTTGKKNQQVGYYYFEDDDLVLLYEEGEQESTFTIKEDVLELKNEQFGMYALLQRE
;
A
#
# COMPACT_ATOMS: atom_id res chain seq x y z
N MET A 1 1.12 -33.03 -13.37
CA MET A 1 -0.04 -33.15 -12.45
C MET A 1 -0.22 -31.90 -11.58
N ALA A 2 0.84 -31.15 -11.23
CA ALA A 2 0.72 -29.89 -10.47
C ALA A 2 0.02 -28.74 -11.23
N SER A 3 0.27 -28.54 -12.54
CA SER A 3 -0.33 -27.42 -13.31
C SER A 3 -1.86 -27.40 -13.28
N VAL A 4 -2.51 -28.56 -13.33
CA VAL A 4 -3.99 -28.68 -13.29
C VAL A 4 -4.56 -28.22 -11.94
N PHE A 5 -3.79 -28.36 -10.84
CA PHE A 5 -4.19 -27.88 -9.53
C PHE A 5 -4.10 -26.35 -9.40
N LEU A 6 -3.16 -25.70 -10.09
CA LEU A 6 -3.15 -24.23 -10.20
C LEU A 6 -4.37 -23.74 -10.98
N TYR A 7 -4.64 -24.32 -12.15
CA TYR A 7 -5.74 -23.89 -13.03
C TYR A 7 -7.12 -23.91 -12.36
N VAL A 8 -7.39 -24.92 -11.52
CA VAL A 8 -8.64 -25.02 -10.74
C VAL A 8 -8.72 -23.97 -9.63
N LYS A 9 -7.60 -23.54 -9.03
CA LYS A 9 -7.59 -22.45 -8.04
C LYS A 9 -7.81 -21.07 -8.67
N PHE A 10 -7.22 -20.78 -9.81
CA PHE A 10 -7.38 -19.48 -10.48
C PHE A 10 -8.86 -19.19 -10.84
N LYS A 11 -9.63 -20.20 -11.24
CA LYS A 11 -11.08 -20.06 -11.48
C LYS A 11 -11.94 -19.82 -10.23
N GLN A 12 -11.40 -20.00 -9.02
CA GLN A 12 -12.12 -19.76 -7.76
C GLN A 12 -11.92 -18.33 -7.22
N ILE A 13 -11.17 -17.50 -7.91
CA ILE A 13 -11.05 -16.05 -7.64
C ILE A 13 -12.04 -15.35 -8.60
N PRO A 14 -13.21 -14.86 -8.14
CA PRO A 14 -14.31 -14.58 -9.06
C PRO A 14 -14.10 -13.40 -10.01
N ILE A 15 -13.14 -12.52 -9.71
CA ILE A 15 -12.61 -11.46 -10.60
C ILE A 15 -12.33 -12.04 -12.00
N PHE A 16 -11.69 -13.22 -12.08
CA PHE A 16 -11.38 -13.90 -13.33
C PHE A 16 -12.58 -14.59 -14.00
N SER A 17 -13.67 -14.84 -13.27
CA SER A 17 -14.84 -15.57 -13.80
C SER A 17 -15.86 -14.66 -14.49
N SER A 18 -15.89 -13.37 -14.13
CA SER A 18 -16.88 -12.39 -14.62
C SER A 18 -16.84 -12.18 -16.14
N ARG A 19 -15.65 -12.29 -16.76
CA ARG A 19 -15.45 -12.01 -18.21
C ARG A 19 -16.03 -13.08 -19.13
N ILE A 20 -16.00 -14.36 -18.73
CA ILE A 20 -16.57 -15.49 -19.50
C ILE A 20 -18.08 -15.30 -19.71
N ASN A 21 -18.79 -14.72 -18.73
CA ASN A 21 -20.20 -14.37 -18.88
C ASN A 21 -20.43 -13.05 -19.65
N ARG A 22 -19.52 -12.06 -19.56
CA ARG A 22 -19.63 -10.79 -20.32
C ARG A 22 -19.49 -11.01 -21.84
N GLU A 23 -18.67 -11.96 -22.31
CA GLU A 23 -18.58 -12.31 -23.74
C GLU A 23 -19.87 -12.93 -24.30
N ASN A 24 -20.48 -13.87 -23.56
CA ASN A 24 -21.71 -14.53 -23.99
C ASN A 24 -22.89 -13.54 -24.04
N ASN A 25 -23.03 -12.66 -23.04
CA ASN A 25 -24.13 -11.69 -22.95
C ASN A 25 -24.04 -10.58 -24.03
N LYS A 26 -22.83 -10.23 -24.49
CA LYS A 26 -22.63 -9.25 -25.58
C LYS A 26 -23.19 -9.68 -26.95
N ARG A 27 -23.46 -10.98 -27.18
CA ARG A 27 -24.06 -11.45 -28.44
C ARG A 27 -25.59 -11.30 -28.50
N GLU A 28 -26.27 -11.10 -27.38
CA GLU A 28 -27.74 -11.18 -27.32
C GLU A 28 -28.45 -9.80 -27.30
N LYS A 29 -27.76 -8.74 -26.85
CA LYS A 29 -28.32 -7.36 -26.79
C LYS A 29 -28.03 -6.51 -28.03
N SER A 30 -28.55 -6.92 -29.20
CA SER A 30 -28.55 -6.09 -30.42
C SER A 30 -29.92 -5.97 -31.13
N ARG A 31 -31.02 -5.99 -30.37
CA ARG A 31 -32.34 -5.48 -30.83
C ARG A 31 -33.12 -4.88 -29.67
N PHE A 32 -33.31 -3.56 -29.67
CA PHE A 32 -34.59 -2.84 -29.55
C PHE A 32 -34.31 -1.32 -29.48
N ARG A 33 -35.19 -0.49 -30.05
CA ARG A 33 -34.96 0.94 -30.28
C ARG A 33 -36.29 1.71 -30.21
N PHE A 34 -36.26 2.94 -29.70
CA PHE A 34 -37.35 3.94 -29.68
C PHE A 34 -38.59 3.61 -28.78
N ASN A 35 -39.37 4.56 -28.23
CA ASN A 35 -39.43 6.04 -28.44
C ASN A 35 -40.03 6.81 -27.23
N GLY A 36 -39.83 8.14 -27.19
CA GLY A 36 -40.79 9.13 -26.65
C GLY A 36 -40.56 9.69 -25.23
N SER A 37 -41.12 10.86 -24.83
CA SER A 37 -40.96 12.25 -25.36
C SER A 37 -41.68 13.28 -24.46
N LYS A 38 -41.29 14.57 -24.54
CA LYS A 38 -41.99 15.80 -24.03
C LYS A 38 -41.92 16.08 -22.50
N VAL A 39 -42.00 17.32 -21.97
CA VAL A 39 -41.87 18.73 -22.47
C VAL A 39 -41.60 19.67 -21.27
N MET A 40 -41.04 20.87 -21.50
CA MET A 40 -40.76 21.95 -20.51
C MET A 40 -42.05 22.75 -20.07
N LYS A 41 -42.09 23.83 -19.23
CA LYS A 41 -41.02 24.76 -18.77
C LYS A 41 -41.12 25.27 -17.29
N PRO A 42 -41.47 26.51 -16.86
CA PRO A 42 -40.74 27.12 -15.73
C PRO A 42 -41.57 27.77 -14.59
N ILE A 43 -40.96 27.99 -13.42
CA ILE A 43 -41.38 29.02 -12.45
C ILE A 43 -40.13 29.82 -11.99
N ILE A 44 -40.30 31.14 -11.90
CA ILE A 44 -39.32 32.18 -11.55
C ILE A 44 -39.86 32.96 -10.33
N LEU A 45 -39.06 33.86 -9.73
CA LEU A 45 -39.31 34.76 -8.57
C LEU A 45 -39.04 34.13 -7.18
N LEU A 46 -38.52 34.83 -6.15
CA LEU A 46 -38.12 36.25 -6.01
C LEU A 46 -37.07 36.47 -4.88
N ILE A 47 -35.92 37.05 -5.22
CA ILE A 47 -35.12 38.11 -4.52
C ILE A 47 -34.96 38.17 -2.97
N LEU A 48 -33.70 38.47 -2.58
CA LEU A 48 -33.16 39.04 -1.32
C LEU A 48 -33.34 38.28 0.02
N LEU A 49 -32.21 37.82 0.55
CA LEU A 49 -31.72 38.34 1.84
C LEU A 49 -30.18 38.27 1.89
N LEU A 50 -29.55 39.43 2.07
CA LEU A 50 -28.12 39.57 2.29
C LEU A 50 -27.77 39.08 3.70
N PHE A 51 -27.14 37.90 3.79
CA PHE A 51 -26.35 37.54 4.97
C PHE A 51 -24.87 37.52 4.61
N ILE A 52 -24.25 38.65 4.97
CA ILE A 52 -22.80 38.87 5.06
C ILE A 52 -22.19 37.84 6.03
N ASN A 53 -21.80 36.68 5.51
CA ASN A 53 -20.90 35.77 6.21
C ASN A 53 -19.47 36.34 6.12
N PRO A 54 -18.78 36.62 7.25
CA PRO A 54 -17.35 36.86 7.21
C PRO A 54 -16.66 35.57 6.74
N PHE A 55 -15.89 35.66 5.65
CA PHE A 55 -15.03 34.58 5.19
C PHE A 55 -13.86 34.43 6.17
N THR A 56 -14.10 33.77 7.30
CA THR A 56 -13.06 33.34 8.22
C THR A 56 -12.36 32.15 7.60
N SER A 57 -11.27 32.39 6.88
CA SER A 57 -10.34 31.33 6.50
C SER A 57 -9.65 30.80 7.75
N SER A 58 -10.31 29.89 8.46
CA SER A 58 -9.61 28.94 9.31
C SER A 58 -8.72 28.13 8.37
N ALA A 59 -7.45 28.50 8.32
CA ALA A 59 -6.41 27.60 7.83
C ALA A 59 -6.32 26.47 8.85
N THR A 60 -7.22 25.49 8.72
CA THR A 60 -7.00 24.15 9.24
C THR A 60 -5.75 23.66 8.54
N VAL A 61 -4.63 23.73 9.24
CA VAL A 61 -3.53 22.82 8.96
C VAL A 61 -4.13 21.44 9.19
N GLU A 62 -4.48 20.77 8.09
CA GLU A 62 -4.67 19.33 8.10
C GLU A 62 -3.29 18.73 8.42
N LEU A 63 -2.99 18.66 9.72
CA LEU A 63 -2.10 17.64 10.24
C LEU A 63 -2.78 16.34 9.86
N LYS A 64 -2.35 15.79 8.71
CA LYS A 64 -2.82 14.53 8.13
C LYS A 64 -2.30 13.42 9.03
N ASN A 65 -2.90 13.31 10.21
CA ASN A 65 -2.51 12.43 11.30
C ASN A 65 -2.90 10.99 10.96
N ARG A 66 -2.24 10.45 9.93
CA ARG A 66 -2.29 9.05 9.55
C ARG A 66 -1.46 8.31 10.58
N ASN A 67 -2.11 7.97 11.70
CA ASN A 67 -1.48 7.17 12.73
C ASN A 67 -1.49 5.71 12.24
N ILE A 68 -0.53 5.38 11.36
CA ILE A 68 -0.40 4.07 10.68
C ILE A 68 -0.26 2.94 11.73
N THR A 69 0.31 3.28 12.89
CA THR A 69 0.41 2.53 14.16
C THR A 69 -0.88 1.86 14.69
N HIS A 70 -2.04 2.08 14.06
CA HIS A 70 -3.33 1.48 14.46
C HIS A 70 -3.90 0.47 13.44
N PHE A 71 -3.19 0.18 12.34
CA PHE A 71 -3.65 -0.83 11.39
C PHE A 71 -3.49 -2.25 11.96
N GLU A 72 -4.56 -3.06 11.95
CA GLU A 72 -4.61 -4.35 12.67
C GLU A 72 -3.55 -5.38 12.23
N ASN A 73 -3.02 -5.25 11.00
CA ASN A 73 -2.02 -6.16 10.45
C ASN A 73 -1.09 -5.42 9.47
N PRO A 74 -0.10 -4.64 9.96
CA PRO A 74 0.68 -3.71 9.15
C PRO A 74 1.49 -4.40 8.04
N PHE A 75 1.76 -5.70 8.17
CA PHE A 75 2.43 -6.47 7.12
C PHE A 75 1.64 -6.57 5.81
N LEU A 76 0.31 -6.39 5.83
CA LEU A 76 -0.51 -6.34 4.61
C LEU A 76 -0.23 -5.09 3.75
N LEU A 77 0.25 -3.99 4.34
CA LEU A 77 0.34 -2.69 3.68
C LEU A 77 1.43 -2.63 2.59
N GLY A 78 1.18 -1.86 1.54
CA GLY A 78 2.05 -1.70 0.38
C GLY A 78 1.87 -2.79 -0.68
N ASP A 79 2.87 -2.92 -1.55
CA ASP A 79 2.76 -3.71 -2.79
C ASP A 79 3.08 -5.20 -2.64
N TRP A 80 2.43 -5.99 -3.49
CA TRP A 80 2.48 -7.44 -3.55
C TRP A 80 2.45 -7.92 -5.00
N TYR A 81 3.32 -8.87 -5.34
CA TYR A 81 3.45 -9.37 -6.70
C TYR A 81 3.35 -10.90 -6.76
N PHE A 82 2.59 -11.40 -7.74
CA PHE A 82 2.64 -12.78 -8.19
C PHE A 82 3.11 -12.80 -9.65
N PHE A 83 4.04 -13.72 -9.96
CA PHE A 83 4.57 -13.95 -11.30
C PHE A 83 4.17 -15.34 -11.77
N LYS A 84 3.54 -15.44 -12.94
CA LYS A 84 3.08 -16.70 -13.53
C LYS A 84 4.25 -17.68 -13.71
N PRO A 85 4.21 -18.89 -13.09
CA PRO A 85 5.17 -19.95 -13.40
C PRO A 85 5.04 -20.39 -14.86
N LYS A 86 6.16 -20.75 -15.51
CA LYS A 86 6.20 -21.11 -16.94
C LYS A 86 5.22 -22.20 -17.37
N ASP A 87 4.87 -23.10 -16.46
CA ASP A 87 3.99 -24.25 -16.71
C ASP A 87 2.54 -24.04 -16.20
N ALA A 88 2.14 -22.80 -15.91
CA ALA A 88 0.81 -22.44 -15.44
C ALA A 88 -0.06 -21.86 -16.57
N GLU A 89 -1.27 -22.40 -16.72
CA GLU A 89 -2.29 -21.86 -17.63
C GLU A 89 -2.98 -20.66 -16.95
N SER A 90 -2.66 -19.45 -17.40
CA SER A 90 -3.29 -18.17 -16.99
C SER A 90 -3.05 -17.12 -18.07
N ASP A 91 -4.08 -16.33 -18.37
CA ASP A 91 -4.03 -15.27 -19.39
C ASP A 91 -3.07 -14.13 -18.99
N TYR A 92 -2.97 -13.84 -17.68
CA TYR A 92 -2.06 -12.81 -17.15
C TYR A 92 -0.71 -13.40 -16.72
N ASP A 93 0.37 -12.62 -16.91
CA ASP A 93 1.74 -12.96 -16.54
C ASP A 93 2.12 -12.45 -15.15
N VAL A 94 1.59 -11.28 -14.77
CA VAL A 94 1.84 -10.64 -13.48
C VAL A 94 0.51 -10.22 -12.85
N LEU A 95 0.39 -10.44 -11.54
CA LEU A 95 -0.64 -9.83 -10.71
C LEU A 95 0.04 -8.91 -9.70
N HIS A 96 -0.38 -7.66 -9.64
CA HIS A 96 0.03 -6.68 -8.63
C HIS A 96 -1.17 -6.36 -7.74
N ILE A 97 -0.96 -6.34 -6.43
CA ILE A 97 -1.93 -5.87 -5.43
C ILE A 97 -1.23 -4.82 -4.57
N SER A 98 -1.84 -3.65 -4.42
CA SER A 98 -1.43 -2.60 -3.49
C SER A 98 -2.53 -2.37 -2.46
N LEU A 99 -2.18 -2.29 -1.17
CA LEU A 99 -3.10 -2.11 -0.04
C LEU A 99 -2.61 -0.93 0.83
N SER A 100 -3.48 0.04 1.12
CA SER A 100 -3.14 1.20 1.97
C SER A 100 -3.77 1.14 3.37
N SER A 101 -3.23 1.90 4.33
CA SER A 101 -3.82 2.07 5.67
C SER A 101 -5.18 2.80 5.64
N ASN A 102 -5.44 3.58 4.58
CA ASN A 102 -6.76 4.17 4.31
C ASN A 102 -7.82 3.12 3.93
N HIS A 103 -7.45 1.84 3.83
CA HIS A 103 -8.30 0.74 3.37
C HIS A 103 -8.61 0.77 1.87
N ASP A 104 -7.83 1.50 1.06
CA ASP A 104 -7.92 1.44 -0.41
C ASP A 104 -7.17 0.23 -0.95
N PHE A 105 -7.67 -0.38 -2.02
CA PHE A 105 -6.92 -1.36 -2.81
C PHE A 105 -6.79 -0.96 -4.27
N PHE A 106 -5.69 -1.40 -4.87
CA PHE A 106 -5.44 -1.40 -6.31
C PHE A 106 -4.98 -2.79 -6.74
N ILE A 107 -5.62 -3.38 -7.74
CA ILE A 107 -5.24 -4.67 -8.33
C ILE A 107 -5.04 -4.48 -9.82
N GLU A 108 -3.88 -4.89 -10.32
CA GLU A 108 -3.52 -4.85 -11.74
C GLU A 108 -3.16 -6.25 -12.25
N MET A 109 -3.73 -6.61 -13.40
CA MET A 109 -3.59 -7.92 -14.05
C MET A 109 -2.96 -7.72 -15.42
N ILE A 110 -1.66 -8.01 -15.54
CA ILE A 110 -0.83 -7.62 -16.69
C ILE A 110 -0.62 -8.80 -17.65
N GLU A 111 -0.90 -8.60 -18.93
CA GLU A 111 -0.49 -9.47 -20.04
C GLU A 111 0.71 -8.83 -20.75
N MET A 112 1.88 -9.45 -20.66
CA MET A 112 3.14 -8.86 -21.13
C MET A 112 3.27 -8.90 -22.65
N GLU A 113 2.73 -9.92 -23.32
CA GLU A 113 2.81 -10.03 -24.79
C GLU A 113 1.99 -8.95 -25.52
N SER A 114 0.81 -8.62 -24.98
CA SER A 114 -0.06 -7.56 -25.53
C SER A 114 0.26 -6.17 -24.97
N ASN A 115 1.07 -6.09 -23.91
CA ASN A 115 1.30 -4.89 -23.09
C ASN A 115 -0.03 -4.25 -22.67
N SER A 116 -0.93 -5.07 -22.13
CA SER A 116 -2.23 -4.63 -21.63
C SER A 116 -2.40 -4.98 -20.15
N ALA A 117 -3.27 -4.25 -19.47
CA ALA A 117 -3.60 -4.48 -18.09
C ALA A 117 -5.11 -4.29 -17.86
N ASP A 118 -5.75 -5.26 -17.21
CA ASP A 118 -7.05 -5.07 -16.58
C ASP A 118 -6.83 -4.62 -15.13
N VAL A 119 -7.65 -3.67 -14.66
CA VAL A 119 -7.45 -3.00 -13.37
C VAL A 119 -8.73 -3.02 -12.55
N TRP A 120 -8.61 -3.29 -11.25
CA TRP A 120 -9.68 -3.23 -10.27
C TRP A 120 -9.25 -2.35 -9.08
N ARG A 121 -10.20 -1.59 -8.53
CA ARG A 121 -9.99 -0.63 -7.44
C ARG A 121 -11.22 -0.59 -6.54
N GLY A 122 -11.04 -0.11 -5.32
CA GLY A 122 -12.11 0.11 -4.35
C GLY A 122 -11.58 0.09 -2.93
N GLU A 123 -12.45 -0.25 -1.98
CA GLU A 123 -12.13 -0.37 -0.56
C GLU A 123 -11.97 -1.84 -0.16
N PHE A 124 -11.17 -2.12 0.85
CA PHE A 124 -11.06 -3.45 1.44
C PHE A 124 -11.36 -3.43 2.94
N SER A 125 -11.88 -4.55 3.45
CA SER A 125 -12.12 -4.76 4.88
C SER A 125 -11.51 -6.08 5.33
N LEU A 126 -11.09 -6.12 6.59
CA LEU A 126 -10.39 -7.26 7.17
C LEU A 126 -11.25 -7.96 8.23
N SER A 127 -10.85 -9.20 8.47
CA SER A 127 -11.20 -10.02 9.62
C SER A 127 -9.98 -10.85 9.98
N GLN A 128 -10.10 -11.70 11.00
CA GLN A 128 -8.98 -12.56 11.46
C GLN A 128 -8.42 -13.49 10.37
N GLU A 129 -9.26 -13.96 9.44
CA GLU A 129 -8.89 -14.94 8.42
C GLU A 129 -9.27 -14.55 6.99
N HIS A 130 -10.07 -13.49 6.80
CA HIS A 130 -10.54 -13.07 5.47
C HIS A 130 -10.29 -11.60 5.18
N ILE A 131 -9.87 -11.33 3.93
CA ILE A 131 -9.90 -10.01 3.30
C ILE A 131 -11.08 -9.96 2.34
N ARG A 132 -11.84 -8.87 2.41
CA ARG A 132 -12.97 -8.57 1.53
C ARG A 132 -12.64 -7.35 0.71
N PHE A 133 -12.68 -7.48 -0.61
CA PHE A 133 -12.50 -6.39 -1.56
C PHE A 133 -13.86 -5.97 -2.13
N GLU A 134 -14.16 -4.67 -2.13
CA GLU A 134 -15.44 -4.08 -2.54
C GLU A 134 -15.15 -2.94 -3.54
N GLY A 135 -15.44 -3.18 -4.82
CA GLY A 135 -15.15 -2.25 -5.91
C GLY A 135 -16.40 -1.66 -6.55
N ASP A 136 -16.26 -0.47 -7.16
CA ASP A 136 -17.34 0.46 -7.53
C ASP A 136 -18.59 -0.13 -8.22
N GLU A 137 -18.41 -1.13 -9.10
CA GLU A 137 -19.49 -1.73 -9.90
C GLU A 137 -19.57 -3.27 -9.79
N GLU A 138 -18.89 -3.89 -8.81
CA GLU A 138 -18.71 -5.35 -8.75
C GLU A 138 -19.20 -5.95 -7.43
N GLU A 139 -19.69 -7.21 -7.47
CA GLU A 139 -20.04 -7.92 -6.23
C GLU A 139 -18.79 -8.07 -5.36
N PRO A 140 -18.86 -7.79 -4.05
CA PRO A 140 -17.68 -7.85 -3.19
C PRO A 140 -17.10 -9.25 -3.05
N GLN A 141 -15.77 -9.35 -3.11
CA GLN A 141 -15.03 -10.60 -3.20
C GLN A 141 -14.32 -10.91 -1.90
N VAL A 142 -14.48 -12.13 -1.38
CA VAL A 142 -13.93 -12.55 -0.08
C VAL A 142 -12.90 -13.66 -0.27
N TYR A 143 -11.71 -13.46 0.28
CA TYR A 143 -10.58 -14.37 0.20
C TYR A 143 -10.11 -14.76 1.60
N HIS A 144 -9.81 -16.04 1.82
CA HIS A 144 -9.03 -16.44 2.98
C HIS A 144 -7.58 -15.98 2.79
N TYR A 145 -6.99 -15.36 3.81
CA TYR A 145 -5.63 -14.84 3.75
C TYR A 145 -4.74 -15.34 4.88
N GLN A 146 -3.44 -15.42 4.59
CA GLN A 146 -2.37 -15.57 5.57
C GLN A 146 -1.23 -14.65 5.15
N VAL A 147 -0.61 -13.94 6.10
CA VAL A 147 0.42 -12.94 5.79
C VAL A 147 1.63 -13.06 6.73
N SER A 148 2.80 -12.75 6.19
CA SER A 148 4.04 -12.49 6.91
C SER A 148 4.66 -11.20 6.38
N HIS A 149 5.76 -10.75 6.97
CA HIS A 149 6.48 -9.54 6.58
C HIS A 149 6.88 -9.45 5.08
N ASN A 150 6.92 -10.56 4.35
CA ASN A 150 7.27 -10.58 2.92
C ASN A 150 6.43 -11.51 2.03
N ARG A 151 5.45 -12.23 2.58
CA ARG A 151 4.55 -13.15 1.82
C ARG A 151 3.10 -12.92 2.18
N LEU A 152 2.24 -12.93 1.17
CA LEU A 152 0.79 -12.89 1.28
C LEU A 152 0.20 -14.08 0.53
N TYR A 153 -0.54 -14.93 1.23
CA TYR A 153 -1.33 -15.99 0.62
C TYR A 153 -2.78 -15.54 0.50
N LEU A 154 -3.39 -15.64 -0.69
CA LEU A 154 -4.82 -15.39 -0.93
C LEU A 154 -5.45 -16.61 -1.61
N ASN A 155 -6.38 -17.29 -0.93
CA ASN A 155 -6.93 -18.60 -1.32
C ASN A 155 -5.84 -19.64 -1.72
N GLY A 156 -4.63 -19.45 -1.17
CA GLY A 156 -3.42 -20.22 -1.45
C GLY A 156 -2.86 -20.05 -2.87
N ILE A 157 -2.97 -18.85 -3.45
CA ILE A 157 -1.96 -18.25 -4.34
C ILE A 157 -0.99 -17.46 -3.45
N GLU A 158 0.31 -17.53 -3.73
CA GLU A 158 1.36 -16.82 -2.98
C GLU A 158 1.83 -15.57 -3.73
N PHE A 159 1.83 -14.43 -3.04
CA PHE A 159 2.34 -13.14 -3.47
C PHE A 159 3.52 -12.74 -2.60
N PHE A 160 4.43 -11.94 -3.15
CA PHE A 160 5.68 -11.54 -2.53
C PHE A 160 5.79 -10.02 -2.50
N LYS A 161 6.31 -9.46 -1.40
CA LYS A 161 6.76 -8.06 -1.42
C LYS A 161 8.06 -7.92 -2.19
N VAL A 162 8.21 -6.81 -2.90
CA VAL A 162 9.46 -6.41 -3.56
C VAL A 162 9.85 -5.03 -3.05
N VAL A 163 11.08 -4.89 -2.57
CA VAL A 163 11.66 -3.60 -2.17
C VAL A 163 12.63 -3.13 -3.25
N PRO A 164 12.61 -1.83 -3.65
CA PRO A 164 13.57 -1.29 -4.61
C PRO A 164 15.03 -1.52 -4.20
N GLU A 165 15.90 -1.89 -5.16
CA GLU A 165 17.30 -2.21 -4.89
C GLU A 165 18.07 -1.03 -4.23
N ASN A 166 17.72 0.20 -4.58
CA ASN A 166 18.31 1.41 -4.00
C ASN A 166 17.91 1.64 -2.53
N PHE A 167 16.93 0.91 -1.97
CA PHE A 167 16.54 1.03 -0.56
C PHE A 167 17.29 0.01 0.32
N ILE A 168 17.63 -1.16 -0.24
CA ILE A 168 18.40 -2.21 0.43
C ILE A 168 19.85 -1.73 0.65
N GLY A 169 20.44 -2.05 1.82
CA GLY A 169 21.86 -1.77 2.08
C GLY A 169 22.18 -1.52 3.55
N SER A 170 23.46 -1.25 3.81
CA SER A 170 23.91 -0.60 5.04
C SER A 170 23.94 0.91 4.84
N TRP A 171 23.48 1.65 5.84
CA TRP A 171 23.38 3.10 5.87
C TRP A 171 23.97 3.61 7.18
N SER A 172 24.95 4.51 7.13
CA SER A 172 25.68 5.00 8.29
C SER A 172 25.59 6.52 8.39
N SER A 173 25.24 7.03 9.57
CA SER A 173 24.96 8.45 9.80
C SER A 173 26.16 9.35 9.51
N LYS A 174 25.95 10.37 8.66
CA LYS A 174 26.82 11.55 8.53
C LYS A 174 26.42 12.66 9.49
N LEU A 175 25.13 12.80 9.76
CA LEU A 175 24.56 13.75 10.69
C LEU A 175 23.38 13.10 11.44
N VAL A 176 23.28 13.37 12.73
CA VAL A 176 22.13 13.02 13.59
C VAL A 176 21.88 14.23 14.49
N SER A 177 20.67 14.76 14.53
CA SER A 177 20.33 15.98 15.27
C SER A 177 18.85 16.02 15.66
N GLY A 178 18.55 16.54 16.85
CA GLY A 178 17.20 16.60 17.41
C GLY A 178 17.27 16.82 18.92
N GLU A 179 16.21 17.32 19.55
CA GLU A 179 16.22 17.63 20.99
C GLU A 179 16.45 16.35 21.84
N ASP A 180 15.69 15.29 21.56
CA ASP A 180 15.83 13.98 22.20
C ASP A 180 17.15 13.26 21.85
N ILE A 181 17.71 13.52 20.66
CA ILE A 181 19.02 13.00 20.23
C ILE A 181 20.14 13.62 21.07
N MET A 182 20.06 14.93 21.32
CA MET A 182 21.02 15.65 22.16
C MET A 182 20.93 15.18 23.62
N ALA A 183 19.73 14.97 24.14
CA ALA A 183 19.52 14.37 25.46
C ALA A 183 20.11 12.94 25.55
N SER A 184 19.89 12.13 24.51
CA SER A 184 20.33 10.73 24.41
C SER A 184 21.82 10.54 24.11
N ASN A 185 22.57 11.63 23.87
CA ASN A 185 24.01 11.60 23.58
C ASN A 185 24.37 10.67 22.38
N VAL A 186 23.57 10.67 21.32
CA VAL A 186 23.86 9.85 20.12
C VAL A 186 25.08 10.39 19.38
N LYS A 187 26.00 9.49 19.02
CA LYS A 187 27.22 9.77 18.23
C LYS A 187 27.13 9.21 16.81
N ALA A 188 26.54 8.03 16.64
CA ALA A 188 26.34 7.40 15.35
C ALA A 188 25.07 6.56 15.34
N LEU A 189 24.47 6.45 14.16
CA LEU A 189 23.31 5.63 13.87
C LEU A 189 23.60 4.85 12.58
N ASN A 190 23.56 3.52 12.66
CA ASN A 190 23.78 2.61 11.54
C ASN A 190 22.51 1.80 11.30
N LEU A 191 21.87 1.97 10.14
CA LEU A 191 20.67 1.25 9.73
C LEU A 191 21.00 0.29 8.59
N LYS A 192 20.61 -0.97 8.72
CA LYS A 192 20.69 -1.95 7.64
C LYS A 192 19.31 -2.40 7.24
N LEU A 193 18.94 -2.20 5.98
CA LEU A 193 17.70 -2.68 5.37
C LEU A 193 18.02 -3.89 4.47
N ARG A 194 17.32 -5.00 4.64
CA ARG A 194 17.50 -6.23 3.86
C ARG A 194 16.35 -6.44 2.87
N SER A 195 16.62 -7.15 1.77
CA SER A 195 15.63 -7.49 0.74
C SER A 195 14.45 -8.35 1.24
N ASP A 196 14.57 -8.97 2.41
CA ASP A 196 13.54 -9.76 3.06
C ASP A 196 12.77 -9.01 4.16
N PHE A 197 12.76 -7.67 4.12
CA PHE A 197 12.00 -6.79 5.01
C PHE A 197 12.40 -6.86 6.50
N ILE A 198 13.62 -7.36 6.77
CA ILE A 198 14.26 -7.34 8.10
C ILE A 198 15.22 -6.15 8.17
N PHE A 199 15.16 -5.39 9.27
CA PHE A 199 16.13 -4.33 9.57
C PHE A 199 17.06 -4.69 10.73
N SER A 200 18.19 -3.99 10.82
CA SER A 200 18.99 -3.86 12.03
C SER A 200 19.39 -2.41 12.21
N LEU A 201 19.12 -1.84 13.37
CA LEU A 201 19.46 -0.47 13.75
C LEU A 201 20.45 -0.52 14.92
N GLU A 202 21.65 0.04 14.75
CA GLU A 202 22.61 0.24 15.84
C GLU A 202 22.73 1.73 16.16
N VAL A 203 22.47 2.10 17.42
CA VAL A 203 22.69 3.45 17.94
C VAL A 203 23.88 3.43 18.90
N VAL A 204 24.90 4.24 18.60
CA VAL A 204 26.13 4.34 19.39
C VAL A 204 26.16 5.71 20.08
N SER A 205 26.35 5.73 21.39
CA SER A 205 26.45 6.98 22.17
C SER A 205 27.84 7.63 22.11
N THR A 206 27.96 8.88 22.57
CA THR A 206 29.24 9.58 22.78
C THR A 206 30.14 8.84 23.79
N THR A 207 29.54 8.11 24.74
CA THR A 207 30.24 7.25 25.70
C THR A 207 30.62 5.87 25.15
N GLY A 208 30.29 5.58 23.89
CA GLY A 208 30.58 4.30 23.23
C GLY A 208 29.65 3.15 23.62
N LYS A 209 28.58 3.41 24.39
CA LYS A 209 27.52 2.43 24.62
C LYS A 209 26.78 2.18 23.30
N LYS A 210 26.37 0.94 23.09
CA LYS A 210 25.60 0.52 21.91
C LYS A 210 24.22 0.04 22.35
N ASN A 211 23.19 0.45 21.62
CA ASN A 211 21.87 -0.16 21.61
C ASN A 211 21.67 -0.72 20.19
N GLN A 212 21.18 -1.95 20.08
CA GLN A 212 20.88 -2.58 18.79
C GLN A 212 19.44 -3.08 18.79
N GLN A 213 18.70 -2.68 17.77
CA GLN A 213 17.35 -3.12 17.49
C GLN A 213 17.30 -3.94 16.21
N VAL A 214 16.49 -4.99 16.19
CA VAL A 214 16.30 -5.88 15.05
C VAL A 214 14.81 -6.20 14.96
N GLY A 215 14.26 -6.13 13.76
CA GLY A 215 12.84 -6.33 13.55
C GLY A 215 12.48 -6.29 12.07
N TYR A 216 11.22 -5.95 11.79
CA TYR A 216 10.69 -5.84 10.45
C TYR A 216 10.49 -4.38 10.06
N TYR A 217 10.56 -4.09 8.77
CA TYR A 217 10.24 -2.76 8.27
C TYR A 217 9.26 -2.83 7.10
N TYR A 218 8.50 -1.76 6.92
CA TYR A 218 7.67 -1.55 5.73
C TYR A 218 7.68 -0.07 5.34
N PHE A 219 7.20 0.20 4.13
CA PHE A 219 7.02 1.54 3.62
C PHE A 219 5.54 1.77 3.35
N GLU A 220 5.06 2.98 3.61
CA GLU A 220 3.76 3.47 3.18
C GLU A 220 3.92 4.93 2.75
N ASP A 221 3.49 5.28 1.52
CA ASP A 221 3.77 6.57 0.88
C ASP A 221 5.25 7.01 1.04
N ASP A 222 5.50 8.05 1.84
CA ASP A 222 6.80 8.63 2.16
C ASP A 222 7.30 8.30 3.58
N ASP A 223 6.65 7.34 4.26
CA ASP A 223 6.99 6.86 5.60
C ASP A 223 7.73 5.51 5.58
N LEU A 224 8.76 5.40 6.43
CA LEU A 224 9.46 4.17 6.80
C LEU A 224 9.08 3.85 8.25
N VAL A 225 8.46 2.68 8.44
CA VAL A 225 8.12 2.18 9.78
C VAL A 225 9.02 1.01 10.15
N LEU A 226 9.61 1.08 11.34
CA LEU A 226 10.44 0.03 11.94
C LEU A 226 9.67 -0.61 13.10
N LEU A 227 9.33 -1.90 12.98
CA LEU A 227 8.62 -2.70 14.00
C LEU A 227 9.59 -3.64 14.72
N TYR A 228 9.71 -3.53 16.05
CA TYR A 228 10.61 -4.35 16.89
C TYR A 228 9.93 -4.78 18.21
N GLU A 229 10.63 -5.53 19.05
CA GLU A 229 10.01 -6.18 20.24
C GLU A 229 9.46 -5.18 21.25
N GLU A 230 10.16 -4.06 21.48
CA GLU A 230 9.78 -3.03 22.44
C GLU A 230 8.89 -1.91 21.87
N GLY A 231 8.49 -1.99 20.59
CA GLY A 231 7.57 -1.02 19.97
C GLY A 231 7.87 -0.75 18.49
N GLU A 232 7.51 0.45 18.05
CA GLU A 232 7.69 0.89 16.67
C GLU A 232 8.30 2.29 16.58
N GLN A 233 8.94 2.57 15.43
CA GLN A 233 9.43 3.89 15.08
C GLN A 233 9.02 4.22 13.64
N GLU A 234 8.18 5.23 13.48
CA GLU A 234 7.82 5.84 12.20
C GLU A 234 8.80 6.98 11.86
N SER A 235 9.12 7.18 10.58
CA SER A 235 9.88 8.33 10.10
C SER A 235 9.60 8.57 8.62
N THR A 236 9.31 9.82 8.24
CA THR A 236 9.33 10.19 6.81
C THR A 236 10.75 9.99 6.27
N PHE A 237 10.86 9.47 5.06
CA PHE A 237 12.14 9.14 4.44
C PHE A 237 12.31 9.76 3.06
N THR A 238 13.56 9.93 2.63
CA THR A 238 13.89 10.25 1.25
C THR A 238 15.20 9.58 0.88
N ILE A 239 15.19 8.79 -0.18
CA ILE A 239 16.38 8.14 -0.73
C ILE A 239 16.73 8.77 -2.07
N LYS A 240 17.94 9.32 -2.16
CA LYS A 240 18.52 9.87 -3.39
C LYS A 240 19.94 9.35 -3.54
N GLU A 241 20.15 8.52 -4.56
CA GLU A 241 21.43 7.83 -4.81
C GLU A 241 21.89 7.02 -3.58
N ASP A 242 22.98 7.46 -2.95
CA ASP A 242 23.58 6.84 -1.75
C ASP A 242 23.30 7.63 -0.47
N VAL A 243 22.31 8.53 -0.48
CA VAL A 243 21.88 9.32 0.68
C VAL A 243 20.46 8.92 1.09
N LEU A 244 20.30 8.58 2.37
CA LEU A 244 19.02 8.35 3.05
C LEU A 244 18.82 9.46 4.09
N GLU A 245 17.79 10.27 3.91
CA GLU A 245 17.32 11.25 4.89
C GLU A 245 16.14 10.65 5.67
N LEU A 246 16.15 10.77 7.00
CA LEU A 246 15.08 10.34 7.90
C LEU A 246 14.65 11.51 8.79
N LYS A 247 13.33 11.71 8.95
CA LYS A 247 12.74 12.73 9.82
C LYS A 247 11.58 12.15 10.61
N ASN A 248 11.55 12.40 11.92
CA ASN A 248 10.38 12.18 12.75
C ASN A 248 10.03 13.49 13.46
N GLU A 249 8.87 14.07 13.15
CA GLU A 249 8.46 15.37 13.71
C GLU A 249 8.05 15.27 15.19
N GLN A 250 7.48 14.13 15.61
CA GLN A 250 6.99 13.88 16.97
C GLN A 250 8.11 13.94 18.03
N PHE A 251 9.29 13.40 17.71
CA PHE A 251 10.49 13.37 18.57
C PHE A 251 11.56 14.39 18.12
N GLY A 252 11.23 15.27 17.16
CA GLY A 252 12.15 16.23 16.58
C GLY A 252 13.43 15.60 16.01
N MET A 253 13.34 14.36 15.51
CA MET A 253 14.48 13.58 15.03
C MET A 253 14.83 13.93 13.58
N TYR A 254 16.11 14.18 13.32
CA TYR A 254 16.67 14.29 11.97
C TYR A 254 17.92 13.42 11.86
N ALA A 255 18.01 12.61 10.82
CA ALA A 255 19.22 11.88 10.47
C ALA A 255 19.50 11.93 8.96
N LEU A 256 20.77 12.14 8.61
CA LEU A 256 21.28 12.02 7.25
C LEU A 256 22.30 10.88 7.22
N LEU A 257 21.96 9.80 6.52
CA LEU A 257 22.77 8.58 6.39
C LEU A 257 23.35 8.49 4.98
N GLN A 258 24.54 7.90 4.88
CA GLN A 258 25.19 7.55 3.63
C GLN A 258 25.24 6.02 3.50
N ARG A 259 25.03 5.48 2.31
CA ARG A 259 25.31 4.08 2.01
C ARG A 259 26.79 3.73 2.26
N GLU A 260 27.05 2.53 2.77
CA GLU A 260 28.40 1.93 2.87
C GLU A 260 28.86 1.27 1.57
#